data_AF-A0A1Z5J8G9-F1
#
_entry.id   AF-A0A1Z5J8G9-F1
#
_cell.length_a   1.000
_cell.length_b   1.000
_cell.length_c   1.000
_cell.angle_alpha   90.00
_cell.angle_beta   90.00
_cell.angle_gamma   90.00
#
_symmetry.space_group_name_H-M   'P 1'
#
loop_
_entity.id
_entity.type
_entity.pdbx_description
1 polymer ?
#
loop_
_entity_poly.entity_id
_entity_poly.type
_entity_poly.pdbx_seq_one_letter_code
_entity_poly.pdbx_strand_id
1 'polypeptide(L)'
;MGVGKDVKFVNSNLRAKGIKHGVIAVERSHFVDADGELREDVMQWQEDRKHFSSPCLQSMTGCLVWLRCIPADPDDLFKLKNWLLWAQWMALICDFVAAVVAITTFTDVTYCCGDPILNIAGTVPWREMIRILTYVYLGLVFMEVYPVVQKGLPVNVINPVIGFTITFAMFFSDTLRQALTMWIVESAAVICEYVLYRLKIRQAFLRDKEVVEVGRKTQIRRSVKDGEDPDAPSRELSEARQKYYQLKQDQLTDSTLTWYLGMGCYLNILLGIAMLTLILVVNRGGGLCINDFQVPNPFWPDQLSRCPLCEGTTEICEICRDDVQQCFYPYS
;
A
#
# COMPACT_ATOMS: atom_id res chain seq x y z
N MET A 1 46.73 -62.93 11.81
CA MET A 1 46.98 -61.75 12.66
C MET A 1 46.63 -60.51 11.87
N GLY A 2 45.56 -59.82 12.26
CA GLY A 2 45.05 -58.63 11.59
C GLY A 2 43.90 -58.08 12.42
N VAL A 3 44.18 -57.00 13.13
CA VAL A 3 43.38 -56.40 14.20
C VAL A 3 42.25 -55.57 13.60
N GLY A 4 40.99 -55.94 13.85
CA GLY A 4 39.83 -55.07 13.63
C GLY A 4 39.48 -54.35 14.92
N LYS A 5 39.76 -53.04 14.98
CA LYS A 5 39.45 -52.16 16.10
C LYS A 5 37.98 -51.73 16.07
N ASP A 6 37.27 -52.02 17.15
CA ASP A 6 36.14 -51.22 17.61
C ASP A 6 36.61 -49.82 18.03
N VAL A 7 35.94 -48.77 17.52
CA VAL A 7 35.91 -47.45 18.18
C VAL A 7 34.50 -46.88 18.05
N LYS A 8 33.88 -46.68 19.23
CA LYS A 8 32.63 -45.95 19.45
C LYS A 8 32.87 -44.45 19.69
N PHE A 9 31.75 -43.72 19.64
CA PHE A 9 31.45 -42.39 20.20
C PHE A 9 31.87 -41.20 19.31
N VAL A 10 31.11 -40.09 19.23
CA VAL A 10 30.57 -39.29 20.35
C VAL A 10 29.30 -38.53 19.95
N ASN A 11 28.38 -38.49 20.91
CA ASN A 11 27.20 -37.62 21.03
C ASN A 11 27.62 -36.17 21.31
N SER A 12 27.32 -35.21 20.45
CA SER A 12 27.57 -33.79 20.70
C SER A 12 26.30 -33.05 21.10
N ASN A 13 26.13 -32.90 22.41
CA ASN A 13 25.35 -31.83 23.02
C ASN A 13 25.91 -30.47 22.56
N LEU A 14 25.07 -29.63 21.95
CA LEU A 14 25.33 -28.20 21.83
C LEU A 14 24.21 -27.42 22.52
N ARG A 15 24.48 -27.08 23.78
CA ARG A 15 23.92 -25.92 24.47
C ARG A 15 24.50 -24.66 23.82
N ALA A 16 23.66 -23.85 23.20
CA ALA A 16 23.95 -22.43 22.99
C ALA A 16 22.80 -21.62 23.59
N LYS A 17 23.15 -20.86 24.63
CA LYS A 17 22.30 -19.88 25.32
C LYS A 17 22.04 -18.68 24.42
N GLY A 18 20.78 -18.28 24.36
CA GLY A 18 20.32 -16.88 24.42
C GLY A 18 20.94 -15.86 23.47
N ILE A 19 20.32 -15.69 22.31
CA ILE A 19 20.16 -14.37 21.69
C ILE A 19 18.66 -14.19 21.41
N LYS A 20 18.05 -13.27 22.17
CA LYS A 20 16.72 -12.73 21.88
C LYS A 20 16.84 -11.95 20.58
N HIS A 21 16.11 -12.34 19.53
CA HIS A 21 15.36 -11.52 18.57
C HIS A 21 14.71 -12.54 17.59
N GLY A 22 13.38 -12.58 17.59
CA GLY A 22 12.58 -13.67 17.07
C GLY A 22 12.67 -13.84 15.57
N VAL A 23 13.38 -14.88 15.13
CA VAL A 23 13.04 -15.63 13.92
C VAL A 23 12.12 -16.75 14.36
N ILE A 24 10.84 -16.67 14.00
CA ILE A 24 9.93 -17.81 14.15
C ILE A 24 10.36 -18.83 13.09
N ALA A 25 11.30 -19.71 13.46
CA ALA A 25 11.43 -20.98 12.79
C ALA A 25 10.17 -21.79 13.15
N VAL A 26 9.21 -21.84 12.22
CA VAL A 26 8.13 -22.82 12.31
C VAL A 26 8.77 -24.18 12.04
N GLU A 27 9.16 -24.84 13.12
CA GLU A 27 9.57 -26.24 13.13
C GLU A 27 8.32 -27.06 12.72
N ARG A 28 8.32 -27.59 11.49
CA ARG A 28 7.33 -28.59 11.07
C ARG A 28 7.60 -29.88 11.84
N SER A 29 6.88 -30.09 12.93
CA SER A 29 6.75 -31.41 13.53
C SER A 29 5.98 -32.31 12.57
N HIS A 30 6.68 -33.23 11.90
CA HIS A 30 6.05 -34.36 11.25
C HIS A 30 5.59 -35.33 12.35
N PHE A 31 4.29 -35.42 12.60
CA PHE A 31 3.72 -36.55 13.33
C PHE A 31 3.65 -37.73 12.37
N VAL A 32 4.41 -38.77 12.68
CA VAL A 32 4.32 -40.09 12.04
C VAL A 32 3.50 -40.93 13.01
N ASP A 33 2.30 -41.33 12.61
CA ASP A 33 1.53 -42.31 13.39
C ASP A 33 2.29 -43.65 13.45
N ALA A 34 2.01 -44.44 14.49
CA ALA A 34 2.72 -45.69 14.80
C ALA A 34 2.66 -46.75 13.67
N ASP A 35 1.81 -46.52 12.69
CA ASP A 35 1.42 -47.41 11.61
C ASP A 35 2.28 -47.21 10.35
N GLY A 36 3.06 -46.12 10.28
CA GLY A 36 3.93 -45.82 9.13
C GLY A 36 3.20 -45.37 7.85
N GLU A 37 1.88 -45.20 7.86
CA GLU A 37 1.14 -44.56 6.77
C GLU A 37 1.21 -43.03 6.88
N LEU A 38 1.68 -42.40 5.81
CA LEU A 38 1.64 -40.95 5.64
C LEU A 38 0.19 -40.54 5.34
N ARG A 39 -0.64 -40.37 6.36
CA ARG A 39 -1.96 -39.75 6.16
C ARG A 39 -1.75 -38.29 5.77
N GLU A 40 -2.15 -37.99 4.54
CA GLU A 40 -2.36 -36.61 4.10
C GLU A 40 -3.46 -36.02 4.99
N ASP A 41 -3.08 -35.18 5.96
CA ASP A 41 -3.95 -34.07 6.32
C ASP A 41 -4.01 -33.19 5.07
N VAL A 42 -4.90 -33.55 4.15
CA VAL A 42 -5.53 -32.59 3.27
C VAL A 42 -6.03 -31.53 4.23
N MET A 43 -5.31 -30.41 4.27
CA MET A 43 -5.72 -29.21 4.96
C MET A 43 -7.02 -28.80 4.25
N GLN A 44 -8.11 -29.39 4.72
CA GLN A 44 -9.44 -29.20 4.24
C GLN A 44 -9.75 -27.78 4.69
N TRP A 45 -9.42 -26.83 3.82
CA TRP A 45 -9.94 -25.48 3.81
C TRP A 45 -11.46 -25.60 3.57
N GLN A 46 -12.13 -26.19 4.54
CA GLN A 46 -13.56 -26.25 4.65
C GLN A 46 -13.98 -24.87 5.12
N GLU A 47 -14.39 -24.05 4.15
CA GLU A 47 -15.41 -23.02 4.31
C GLU A 47 -15.51 -22.35 5.69
N ASP A 48 -14.55 -21.48 6.01
CA ASP A 48 -14.86 -20.29 6.81
C ASP A 48 -15.54 -19.22 5.92
N ARG A 49 -16.63 -19.63 5.27
CA ARG A 49 -17.73 -18.74 4.85
C ARG A 49 -18.63 -18.44 6.06
N LYS A 50 -18.06 -18.23 7.25
CA LYS A 50 -18.83 -17.81 8.41
C LYS A 50 -18.86 -16.29 8.49
N HIS A 51 -19.90 -15.75 7.87
CA HIS A 51 -20.61 -14.53 8.25
C HIS A 51 -19.82 -13.21 8.23
N PHE A 52 -19.59 -12.67 7.04
CA PHE A 52 -19.66 -11.21 6.87
C PHE A 52 -21.14 -10.80 6.88
N SER A 53 -21.62 -10.28 8.02
CA SER A 53 -23.02 -9.94 8.27
C SER A 53 -23.46 -8.61 7.65
N SER A 54 -22.55 -7.85 7.01
CA SER A 54 -22.94 -6.59 6.37
C SER A 54 -23.26 -6.79 4.88
N PRO A 55 -24.47 -6.40 4.42
CA PRO A 55 -24.87 -6.48 3.02
C PRO A 55 -23.93 -5.71 2.08
N CYS A 56 -23.29 -4.66 2.61
CA CYS A 56 -22.35 -3.82 1.87
C CYS A 56 -21.05 -4.58 1.54
N LEU A 57 -20.50 -5.37 2.48
CA LEU A 57 -19.31 -6.16 2.21
C LEU A 57 -19.59 -7.31 1.24
N GLN A 58 -20.79 -7.90 1.28
CA GLN A 58 -21.22 -8.93 0.33
C GLN A 58 -21.40 -8.39 -1.09
N SER A 59 -21.90 -7.16 -1.23
CA SER A 59 -22.01 -6.51 -2.53
C SER A 59 -20.63 -6.15 -3.11
N MET A 60 -19.70 -5.67 -2.27
CA MET A 60 -18.31 -5.45 -2.70
C MET A 60 -17.58 -6.75 -3.04
N THR A 61 -17.72 -7.82 -2.24
CA THR A 61 -17.11 -9.12 -2.56
C THR A 61 -17.75 -9.77 -3.78
N GLY A 62 -19.06 -9.61 -3.99
CA GLY A 62 -19.75 -10.03 -5.21
C GLY A 62 -19.24 -9.32 -6.46
N CYS A 63 -19.03 -8.01 -6.40
CA CYS A 63 -18.39 -7.23 -7.48
C CYS A 63 -16.94 -7.70 -7.74
N LEU A 64 -16.18 -7.98 -6.67
CA LEU A 64 -14.80 -8.46 -6.75
C LEU A 64 -14.67 -9.88 -7.32
N VAL A 65 -15.65 -10.75 -7.07
CA VAL A 65 -15.72 -12.12 -7.64
C VAL A 65 -16.17 -12.08 -9.10
N TRP A 66 -17.13 -11.21 -9.45
CA TRP A 66 -17.61 -11.04 -10.82
C TRP A 66 -16.54 -10.47 -11.77
N LEU A 67 -15.57 -9.71 -11.24
CA LEU A 67 -14.37 -9.22 -11.95
C LEU A 67 -13.30 -10.28 -12.28
N ARG A 68 -13.55 -11.60 -12.14
CA ARG A 68 -12.58 -12.68 -12.42
C ARG A 68 -11.25 -12.52 -11.65
N CYS A 69 -11.35 -12.36 -10.34
CA CYS A 69 -10.19 -12.27 -9.43
C CYS A 69 -9.55 -13.62 -9.04
N ILE A 70 -9.98 -14.76 -9.59
CA ILE A 70 -9.40 -16.09 -9.32
C ILE A 70 -8.96 -16.71 -10.66
N PRO A 71 -7.67 -17.08 -10.83
CA PRO A 71 -7.19 -17.73 -12.04
C PRO A 71 -7.21 -19.26 -11.90
N ALA A 72 -7.48 -19.93 -13.01
CA ALA A 72 -7.56 -21.39 -13.10
C ALA A 72 -6.43 -21.98 -13.96
N ASP A 73 -5.68 -21.19 -14.73
CA ASP A 73 -4.72 -21.67 -15.73
C ASP A 73 -3.35 -20.94 -15.71
N PRO A 74 -2.25 -21.56 -16.20
CA PRO A 74 -0.93 -20.93 -16.29
C PRO A 74 -0.88 -19.74 -17.27
N ASP A 75 -1.79 -19.68 -18.25
CA ASP A 75 -2.02 -18.51 -19.09
C ASP A 75 -2.45 -17.26 -18.29
N ASP A 76 -2.98 -17.45 -17.08
CA ASP A 76 -3.41 -16.36 -16.23
C ASP A 76 -2.23 -15.60 -15.62
N LEU A 77 -1.05 -16.20 -15.50
CA LEU A 77 0.14 -15.50 -15.00
C LEU A 77 0.60 -14.42 -15.99
N PHE A 78 0.53 -14.71 -17.29
CA PHE A 78 0.85 -13.75 -18.35
C PHE A 78 -0.15 -12.59 -18.36
N LYS A 79 -1.45 -12.89 -18.29
CA LYS A 79 -2.50 -11.88 -18.19
C LYS A 79 -2.32 -11.02 -16.93
N LEU A 80 -2.06 -11.64 -15.78
CA LEU A 80 -1.84 -10.93 -14.51
C LEU A 80 -0.65 -9.97 -14.59
N LYS A 81 0.45 -10.37 -15.23
CA LYS A 81 1.61 -9.51 -15.43
C LYS A 81 1.28 -8.28 -16.27
N ASN A 82 0.49 -8.43 -17.33
CA ASN A 82 0.05 -7.31 -18.17
C ASN A 82 -0.88 -6.37 -17.40
N TRP A 83 -1.81 -6.92 -16.60
CA TRP A 83 -2.67 -6.13 -15.73
C TRP A 83 -1.90 -5.35 -14.66
N LEU A 84 -0.88 -5.98 -14.06
CA LEU A 84 0.02 -5.31 -13.10
C LEU A 84 0.75 -4.13 -13.77
N LEU A 85 1.30 -4.34 -14.96
CA LEU A 85 1.98 -3.29 -15.70
C LEU A 85 1.03 -2.14 -16.04
N TRP A 86 -0.18 -2.46 -16.52
CA TRP A 86 -1.19 -1.46 -16.83
C TRP A 86 -1.63 -0.66 -15.60
N ALA A 87 -1.92 -1.33 -14.49
CA ALA A 87 -2.31 -0.67 -13.24
C ALA A 87 -1.21 0.24 -12.70
N GLN A 88 0.06 -0.19 -12.79
CA GLN A 88 1.21 0.62 -12.39
C GLN A 88 1.36 1.88 -13.26
N TRP A 89 1.21 1.75 -14.59
CA TRP A 89 1.25 2.90 -15.49
C TRP A 89 0.09 3.86 -15.25
N MET A 90 -1.11 3.34 -14.98
CA MET A 90 -2.26 4.18 -14.65
C MET A 90 -2.05 4.96 -13.36
N ALA A 91 -1.53 4.32 -12.30
CA ALA A 91 -1.18 5.01 -11.06
C ALA A 91 -0.17 6.15 -11.31
N LEU A 92 0.91 5.86 -12.05
CA LEU A 92 1.93 6.86 -12.38
C LEU A 92 1.37 8.02 -13.23
N ILE A 93 0.47 7.73 -14.17
CA ILE A 93 -0.21 8.76 -14.95
C ILE A 93 -1.11 9.62 -14.06
N CYS A 94 -1.85 9.02 -13.13
CA CYS A 94 -2.67 9.77 -12.18
C CYS A 94 -1.81 10.70 -11.32
N ASP A 95 -0.68 10.22 -10.79
CA ASP A 95 0.23 11.03 -9.98
C ASP A 95 0.87 12.16 -10.79
N PHE A 96 1.25 11.88 -12.03
CA PHE A 96 1.77 12.89 -12.95
C PHE A 96 0.71 13.95 -13.26
N VAL A 97 -0.54 13.56 -13.55
CA VAL A 97 -1.65 14.49 -13.78
C VAL A 97 -1.93 15.31 -12.52
N ALA A 98 -1.90 14.70 -11.34
CA ALA A 98 -2.05 15.40 -10.06
C ALA A 98 -0.97 16.47 -9.88
N ALA A 99 0.29 16.12 -10.16
CA ALA A 99 1.42 17.06 -10.10
C ALA A 99 1.26 18.21 -11.12
N VAL A 100 0.86 17.91 -12.36
CA VAL A 100 0.66 18.94 -13.40
C VAL A 100 -0.51 19.85 -13.06
N VAL A 101 -1.63 19.30 -12.60
CA VAL A 101 -2.77 20.08 -12.10
C VAL A 101 -2.28 20.99 -10.98
N ALA A 102 -1.61 20.45 -9.96
CA ALA A 102 -1.04 21.24 -8.87
C ALA A 102 -0.15 22.39 -9.35
N ILE A 103 0.78 22.14 -10.28
CA ILE A 103 1.69 23.19 -10.80
C ILE A 103 0.93 24.27 -11.58
N THR A 104 -0.04 23.86 -12.41
CA THR A 104 -0.73 24.78 -13.32
C THR A 104 -1.84 25.57 -12.63
N THR A 105 -2.45 25.01 -11.58
CA THR A 105 -3.58 25.61 -10.90
C THR A 105 -3.19 26.34 -9.62
N PHE A 106 -2.11 25.94 -8.96
CA PHE A 106 -1.66 26.58 -7.72
C PHE A 106 -0.97 27.93 -8.01
N THR A 107 -1.74 29.01 -7.90
CA THR A 107 -1.24 30.38 -8.07
C THR A 107 -0.68 30.92 -6.75
N ASP A 108 -1.50 30.87 -5.70
CA ASP A 108 -1.19 31.33 -4.35
C ASP A 108 -2.06 30.63 -3.29
N VAL A 109 -1.73 30.85 -2.01
CA VAL A 109 -2.57 30.47 -0.87
C VAL A 109 -3.60 31.56 -0.64
N THR A 110 -4.82 31.23 -0.21
CA THR A 110 -5.78 32.27 0.20
C THR A 110 -5.23 33.07 1.39
N TYR A 111 -5.23 34.38 1.26
CA TYR A 111 -4.84 35.32 2.31
C TYR A 111 -6.10 35.85 2.99
N CYS A 112 -6.09 35.88 4.31
CA CYS A 112 -7.08 36.58 5.12
C CYS A 112 -6.33 37.68 5.89
N CYS A 113 -6.77 38.93 5.76
CA CYS A 113 -6.14 40.07 6.45
C CYS A 113 -4.66 40.32 6.10
N GLY A 114 -4.19 39.85 4.95
CA GLY A 114 -2.77 39.93 4.57
C GLY A 114 -1.92 38.77 5.07
N ASP A 115 -2.48 37.86 5.87
CA ASP A 115 -1.82 36.64 6.33
C ASP A 115 -2.36 35.40 5.60
N PRO A 116 -1.50 34.44 5.20
CA PRO A 116 -1.97 33.21 4.59
C PRO A 116 -2.71 32.36 5.63
N ILE A 117 -3.87 31.81 5.25
CA ILE A 117 -4.73 31.02 6.16
C ILE A 117 -3.99 29.79 6.73
N LEU A 118 -3.00 29.27 6.01
CA LEU A 118 -2.16 28.16 6.47
C LEU A 118 -1.20 28.53 7.61
N ASN A 119 -1.02 29.82 7.96
CA ASN A 119 -0.17 30.25 9.08
C ASN A 119 -0.65 29.79 10.47
N ILE A 120 -1.79 29.11 10.54
CA ILE A 120 -2.25 28.37 11.72
C ILE A 120 -1.14 27.49 12.32
N ALA A 121 -0.27 26.90 11.49
CA ALA A 121 0.83 26.03 11.96
C ALA A 121 2.16 26.78 12.17
N GLY A 122 2.17 28.11 12.08
CA GLY A 122 3.34 28.98 12.18
C GLY A 122 3.58 29.79 10.92
N THR A 123 4.48 30.78 11.04
CA THR A 123 4.89 31.69 9.96
C THR A 123 5.80 30.98 8.96
N VAL A 124 5.19 30.20 8.07
CA VAL A 124 5.88 29.46 7.02
C VAL A 124 5.60 30.17 5.68
N PRO A 125 6.61 30.35 4.81
CA PRO A 125 6.39 30.84 3.44
C PRO A 125 5.69 29.74 2.61
N TRP A 126 4.38 29.58 2.84
CA TRP A 126 3.58 28.48 2.31
C TRP A 126 3.58 28.41 0.79
N ARG A 127 3.59 29.57 0.13
CA ARG A 127 3.63 29.66 -1.33
C ARG A 127 4.90 29.01 -1.89
N GLU A 128 6.06 29.39 -1.36
CA GLU A 128 7.36 28.84 -1.75
C GLU A 128 7.46 27.36 -1.36
N MET A 129 7.01 27.02 -0.15
CA MET A 129 7.03 25.65 0.36
C MET A 129 6.20 24.71 -0.53
N ILE A 130 4.95 25.06 -0.85
CA ILE A 130 4.06 24.24 -1.69
C ILE A 130 4.65 24.09 -3.09
N ARG A 131 5.19 25.17 -3.69
CA ARG A 131 5.84 25.08 -5.00
C ARG A 131 7.05 24.14 -4.98
N ILE A 132 7.94 24.28 -4.00
CA ILE A 132 9.09 23.38 -3.83
C ILE A 132 8.62 21.94 -3.66
N LEU A 133 7.62 21.74 -2.79
CA LEU A 133 7.06 20.42 -2.50
C LEU A 133 6.46 19.78 -3.76
N THR A 134 5.75 20.53 -4.60
CA THR A 134 5.20 20.05 -5.87
C THR A 134 6.29 19.69 -6.89
N TYR A 135 7.40 20.45 -6.95
CA TYR A 135 8.53 20.06 -7.81
C TYR A 135 9.25 18.81 -7.29
N VAL A 136 9.41 18.68 -5.98
CA VAL A 136 9.96 17.46 -5.35
C VAL A 136 9.04 16.28 -5.62
N TYR A 137 7.72 16.46 -5.49
CA TYR A 137 6.71 15.46 -5.82
C TYR A 137 6.83 15.00 -7.27
N LEU A 138 6.88 15.93 -8.22
CA LEU A 138 7.07 15.60 -9.63
C LEU A 138 8.38 14.83 -9.88
N GLY A 139 9.47 15.21 -9.20
CA GLY A 139 10.73 14.49 -9.23
C GLY A 139 10.62 13.06 -8.69
N LEU A 140 9.85 12.84 -7.62
CA LEU A 140 9.57 11.52 -7.06
C LEU A 140 8.75 10.65 -8.03
N VAL A 141 7.73 11.22 -8.68
CA VAL A 141 6.96 10.55 -9.74
C VAL A 141 7.89 10.08 -10.88
N PHE A 142 8.83 10.92 -11.32
CA PHE A 142 9.81 10.50 -12.34
C PHE A 142 10.78 9.43 -11.84
N MET A 143 11.22 9.51 -10.58
CA MET A 143 12.04 8.47 -9.97
C MET A 143 11.30 7.13 -9.89
N GLU A 144 9.96 7.13 -9.80
CA GLU A 144 9.15 5.91 -9.82
C GLU A 144 9.09 5.25 -11.21
N VAL A 145 9.33 5.99 -12.30
CA VAL A 145 9.43 5.38 -13.65
C VAL A 145 10.57 4.36 -13.72
N TYR A 146 11.69 4.62 -13.02
CA TYR A 146 12.86 3.75 -13.04
C TYR A 146 12.58 2.31 -12.56
N PRO A 147 12.01 2.06 -11.36
CA PRO A 147 11.67 0.72 -10.92
C PRO A 147 10.58 0.06 -11.80
N VAL A 148 9.65 0.83 -12.38
CA VAL A 148 8.64 0.30 -13.32
C VAL A 148 9.30 -0.32 -14.56
N VAL A 149 10.34 0.32 -15.08
CA VAL A 149 11.07 -0.16 -16.27
C VAL A 149 12.05 -1.28 -15.92
N GLN A 150 12.77 -1.17 -14.79
CA GLN A 150 13.87 -2.10 -14.45
C GLN A 150 13.50 -3.22 -13.46
N LYS A 151 12.23 -3.40 -13.11
CA LYS A 151 11.76 -4.36 -12.07
C LYS A 151 12.35 -4.06 -10.68
N GLY A 152 12.50 -2.78 -10.35
CA GLY A 152 13.02 -2.34 -9.05
C GLY A 152 11.94 -2.30 -7.95
N LEU A 153 12.36 -2.00 -6.72
CA LEU A 153 11.45 -1.70 -5.61
C LEU A 153 10.70 -0.38 -5.90
N PRO A 154 9.36 -0.34 -5.79
CA PRO A 154 8.62 0.89 -5.93
C PRO A 154 8.90 1.79 -4.72
N VAL A 155 9.32 3.03 -4.98
CA VAL A 155 9.59 4.07 -3.96
C VAL A 155 8.27 4.73 -3.49
N ASN A 156 7.13 4.11 -3.79
CA ASN A 156 5.79 4.70 -3.75
C ASN A 156 5.15 4.78 -2.35
N VAL A 157 5.94 4.91 -1.28
CA VAL A 157 5.39 5.12 0.08
C VAL A 157 5.31 6.61 0.40
N ILE A 158 6.20 7.43 -0.17
CA ILE A 158 6.32 8.86 0.15
C ILE A 158 5.44 9.72 -0.76
N ASN A 159 5.25 9.29 -2.02
CA ASN A 159 4.50 10.03 -3.04
C ASN A 159 3.10 10.46 -2.53
N PRO A 160 2.29 9.55 -1.98
CA PRO A 160 0.91 9.88 -1.62
C PRO A 160 0.80 10.87 -0.47
N VAL A 161 1.69 10.80 0.53
CA VAL A 161 1.71 11.75 1.65
C VAL A 161 1.90 13.17 1.14
N ILE A 162 2.82 13.32 0.19
CA ILE A 162 3.12 14.61 -0.43
C ILE A 162 1.94 15.06 -1.31
N GLY A 163 1.38 14.16 -2.14
CA GLY A 163 0.20 14.44 -2.97
C GLY A 163 -1.02 14.90 -2.15
N PHE A 164 -1.33 14.21 -1.06
CA PHE A 164 -2.40 14.61 -0.13
C PHE A 164 -2.10 15.93 0.58
N THR A 165 -0.84 16.21 0.94
CA THR A 165 -0.48 17.49 1.55
C THR A 165 -0.70 18.65 0.57
N ILE A 166 -0.32 18.46 -0.70
CA ILE A 166 -0.55 19.44 -1.77
C ILE A 166 -2.05 19.62 -2.03
N THR A 167 -2.81 18.53 -2.09
CA THR A 167 -4.26 18.54 -2.27
C THR A 167 -4.98 19.23 -1.12
N PHE A 168 -4.53 18.98 0.11
CA PHE A 168 -5.02 19.67 1.29
C PHE A 168 -4.70 21.17 1.26
N ALA A 169 -3.51 21.56 0.81
CA ALA A 169 -3.19 22.97 0.62
C ALA A 169 -4.08 23.63 -0.46
N MET A 170 -4.38 22.91 -1.54
CA MET A 170 -5.32 23.35 -2.57
C MET A 170 -6.78 23.45 -2.10
N PHE A 171 -7.16 22.77 -1.02
CA PHE A 171 -8.48 22.98 -0.42
C PHE A 171 -8.65 24.41 0.12
N PHE A 172 -7.55 25.05 0.53
CA PHE A 172 -7.51 26.46 0.92
C PHE A 172 -7.21 27.39 -0.27
N SER A 173 -7.34 26.91 -1.51
CA SER A 173 -7.40 27.76 -2.70
C SER A 173 -8.87 27.96 -3.05
N ASP A 174 -9.28 29.21 -3.30
CA ASP A 174 -10.68 29.65 -3.44
C ASP A 174 -11.46 29.03 -4.63
N THR A 175 -10.90 28.03 -5.32
CA THR A 175 -11.45 27.50 -6.56
C THR A 175 -11.97 26.07 -6.41
N LEU A 176 -13.28 25.96 -6.14
CA LEU A 176 -13.99 24.68 -5.99
C LEU A 176 -13.70 23.69 -7.13
N ARG A 177 -13.63 24.18 -8.37
CA ARG A 177 -13.37 23.34 -9.56
C ARG A 177 -11.98 22.70 -9.53
N GLN A 178 -10.96 23.44 -9.08
CA GLN A 178 -9.59 22.94 -9.01
C GLN A 178 -9.48 21.92 -7.89
N ALA A 179 -10.00 22.25 -6.70
CA ALA A 179 -10.03 21.33 -5.57
C ALA A 179 -10.77 20.02 -5.91
N LEU A 180 -11.94 20.10 -6.55
CA LEU A 180 -12.68 18.92 -6.98
C LEU A 180 -11.91 18.07 -7.98
N THR A 181 -11.24 18.72 -8.95
CA THR A 181 -10.43 18.02 -9.96
C THR A 181 -9.26 17.29 -9.30
N MET A 182 -8.55 17.97 -8.39
CA MET A 182 -7.45 17.35 -7.64
C MET A 182 -7.94 16.15 -6.83
N TRP A 183 -9.07 16.28 -6.14
CA TRP A 183 -9.68 15.18 -5.39
C TRP A 183 -10.06 13.98 -6.25
N ILE A 184 -10.61 14.21 -7.45
CA ILE A 184 -10.94 13.13 -8.38
C ILE A 184 -9.68 12.40 -8.82
N VAL A 185 -8.63 13.14 -9.17
CA VAL A 185 -7.35 12.55 -9.64
C VAL A 185 -6.67 11.77 -8.52
N GLU A 186 -6.56 12.33 -7.32
CA GLU A 186 -5.99 11.66 -6.14
C GLU A 186 -6.79 10.42 -5.74
N SER A 187 -8.13 10.51 -5.75
CA SER A 187 -8.98 9.34 -5.48
C SER A 187 -8.77 8.23 -6.51
N ALA A 188 -8.60 8.60 -7.78
CA ALA A 188 -8.29 7.65 -8.84
C ALA A 188 -6.91 7.00 -8.67
N ALA A 189 -5.89 7.78 -8.23
CA ALA A 189 -4.57 7.27 -7.91
C ALA A 189 -4.63 6.21 -6.80
N VAL A 190 -5.29 6.53 -5.67
CA VAL A 190 -5.48 5.61 -4.54
C VAL A 190 -6.20 4.33 -4.96
N ILE A 191 -7.22 4.43 -5.82
CA ILE A 191 -7.92 3.25 -6.37
C ILE A 191 -6.96 2.40 -7.23
N CYS A 192 -6.14 3.02 -8.08
CA CYS A 192 -5.18 2.29 -8.91
C CYS A 192 -4.13 1.56 -8.07
N GLU A 193 -3.61 2.20 -7.02
CA GLU A 193 -2.69 1.58 -6.07
C GLU A 193 -3.34 0.42 -5.30
N TYR A 194 -4.59 0.58 -4.88
CA TYR A 194 -5.34 -0.49 -4.24
C TYR A 194 -5.51 -1.70 -5.19
N VAL A 195 -5.86 -1.46 -6.45
CA VAL A 195 -5.93 -2.51 -7.47
C VAL A 195 -4.57 -3.18 -7.65
N LEU A 196 -3.48 -2.40 -7.73
CA LEU A 196 -2.12 -2.92 -7.85
C LEU A 196 -1.75 -3.82 -6.66
N TYR A 197 -2.01 -3.37 -5.44
CA TYR A 197 -1.79 -4.13 -4.21
C TYR A 197 -2.57 -5.48 -4.25
N ARG A 198 -3.84 -5.45 -4.65
CA ARG A 198 -4.67 -6.67 -4.77
C ARG A 198 -4.13 -7.63 -5.83
N LEU A 199 -3.70 -7.13 -6.98
CA LEU A 199 -3.09 -7.94 -8.04
C LEU A 199 -1.75 -8.55 -7.57
N LYS A 200 -0.97 -7.83 -6.76
CA LYS A 200 0.27 -8.34 -6.16
C LYS A 200 0.04 -9.44 -5.13
N ILE A 201 -0.97 -9.30 -4.26
CA ILE A 201 -1.37 -10.40 -3.37
C ILE A 201 -1.73 -11.65 -4.18
N ARG A 202 -2.48 -11.49 -5.27
CA ARG A 202 -2.84 -12.61 -6.16
C ARG A 202 -1.60 -13.25 -6.78
N GLN A 203 -0.64 -12.45 -7.22
CA GLN A 203 0.64 -12.94 -7.75
C GLN A 203 1.40 -13.75 -6.68
N ALA A 204 1.49 -13.25 -5.45
CA ALA A 204 2.17 -13.93 -4.35
C ALA A 204 1.52 -15.27 -4.02
N PHE A 205 0.18 -15.34 -3.99
CA PHE A 205 -0.57 -16.57 -3.76
C PHE A 205 -0.33 -17.63 -4.84
N LEU A 206 -0.26 -17.22 -6.12
CA LEU A 206 0.05 -18.15 -7.21
C LEU A 206 1.48 -18.69 -7.12
N ARG A 207 2.45 -17.85 -6.77
CA ARG A 207 3.82 -18.30 -6.57
C ARG A 207 3.95 -19.27 -5.41
N ASP A 208 3.22 -19.06 -4.32
CA ASP A 208 3.25 -19.99 -3.17
C ASP A 208 2.79 -21.40 -3.59
N LYS A 209 1.75 -21.50 -4.42
CA LYS A 209 1.34 -22.77 -5.03
C LYS A 209 2.44 -23.40 -5.89
N GLU A 210 3.13 -22.60 -6.71
CA GLU A 210 4.24 -23.10 -7.54
C GLU A 210 5.41 -23.61 -6.66
N VAL A 211 5.75 -22.90 -5.59
CA VAL A 211 6.79 -23.32 -4.63
C VAL A 211 6.45 -24.66 -4.00
N VAL A 212 5.19 -24.87 -3.60
CA VAL A 212 4.73 -26.15 -3.03
C VAL A 212 4.80 -27.26 -4.07
N GLU A 213 4.37 -27.02 -5.31
CA GLU A 213 4.40 -28.01 -6.38
C GLU A 213 5.83 -28.44 -6.74
N VAL A 214 6.72 -27.46 -6.93
CA VAL A 214 8.15 -27.72 -7.20
C VAL A 214 8.80 -28.39 -6.00
N GLY A 215 8.49 -27.97 -4.77
CA GLY A 215 8.94 -28.60 -3.55
C GLY A 215 8.57 -30.09 -3.49
N ARG A 216 7.34 -30.45 -3.85
CA ARG A 216 6.90 -31.85 -3.94
C ARG A 216 7.71 -32.64 -4.98
N LYS A 217 7.97 -32.06 -6.15
CA LYS A 217 8.80 -32.68 -7.20
C LYS A 217 10.24 -32.95 -6.72
N THR A 218 10.79 -32.12 -5.83
CA THR A 218 12.13 -32.35 -5.26
C THR A 218 12.20 -33.48 -4.22
N GLN A 219 11.05 -33.89 -3.64
CA GLN A 219 10.98 -34.98 -2.67
C GLN A 219 10.75 -36.34 -3.32
N ILE A 220 10.07 -36.38 -4.47
CA ILE A 220 9.79 -37.63 -5.19
C ILE A 220 11.06 -38.08 -5.92
N ARG A 221 11.64 -39.19 -5.47
CA ARG A 221 12.78 -39.83 -6.14
C ARG A 221 12.26 -40.64 -7.32
N ARG A 222 12.45 -40.15 -8.54
CA ARG A 222 12.07 -40.86 -9.77
C ARG A 222 13.00 -42.05 -9.98
N SER A 223 12.44 -43.24 -10.21
CA SER A 223 13.21 -44.40 -10.62
C SER A 223 13.64 -44.27 -12.08
N VAL A 224 14.85 -44.73 -12.40
CA VAL A 224 15.38 -44.79 -13.77
C VAL A 224 14.52 -45.78 -14.57
N LYS A 225 14.02 -45.39 -15.75
CA LYS A 225 13.35 -46.31 -16.67
C LYS A 225 14.40 -47.04 -17.51
N ASP A 226 14.13 -48.31 -17.86
CA ASP A 226 15.02 -49.10 -18.70
C ASP A 226 15.27 -48.40 -20.05
N GLY A 227 16.54 -48.11 -20.35
CA GLY A 227 16.96 -47.41 -21.57
C GLY A 227 17.09 -45.88 -21.45
N GLU A 228 16.79 -45.29 -20.28
CA GLU A 228 17.03 -43.87 -20.00
C GLU A 228 18.47 -43.65 -19.50
N ASP A 229 19.05 -42.47 -19.77
CA ASP A 229 20.37 -42.08 -19.26
C ASP A 229 20.37 -42.14 -17.71
N PRO A 230 21.26 -42.93 -17.07
CA PRO A 230 21.30 -43.04 -15.61
C PRO A 230 21.51 -41.70 -14.89
N ASP A 231 22.09 -40.70 -15.57
CA ASP A 231 22.33 -39.36 -15.00
C ASP A 231 21.15 -38.40 -15.16
N ALA A 232 20.18 -38.69 -16.03
CA ALA A 232 19.06 -37.78 -16.31
C ALA A 232 18.22 -37.42 -15.07
N PRO A 233 17.84 -38.37 -14.17
CA PRO A 233 17.07 -38.03 -12.96
C PRO A 233 17.84 -37.16 -11.97
N SER A 234 19.17 -37.30 -11.92
CA SER A 234 20.03 -36.47 -11.07
C SER A 234 20.06 -35.02 -11.56
N ARG A 235 20.15 -34.83 -12.88
CA ARG A 235 20.09 -33.50 -13.51
C ARG A 235 18.73 -32.85 -13.31
N GLU A 236 17.63 -33.54 -13.60
CA GLU A 236 16.26 -33.05 -13.35
C GLU A 236 16.07 -32.62 -11.89
N LEU A 237 16.56 -33.40 -10.93
CA LEU A 237 16.46 -33.08 -9.50
C LEU A 237 17.30 -31.84 -9.13
N SER A 238 18.49 -31.69 -9.70
CA SER A 238 19.34 -30.53 -9.48
C SER A 238 18.71 -29.24 -10.01
N GLU A 239 18.12 -29.29 -11.20
CA GLU A 239 17.40 -28.17 -11.81
C GLU A 239 16.15 -27.80 -11.01
N ALA A 240 15.37 -28.79 -10.57
CA ALA A 240 14.19 -28.57 -9.73
C ALA A 240 14.56 -27.91 -8.39
N ARG A 241 15.68 -28.31 -7.77
CA ARG A 241 16.20 -27.69 -6.54
C ARG A 241 16.65 -26.25 -6.78
N GLN A 242 17.39 -26.00 -7.85
CA GLN A 242 17.81 -24.64 -8.20
C GLN A 242 16.59 -23.73 -8.42
N LYS A 243 15.59 -24.21 -9.16
CA LYS A 243 14.32 -23.49 -9.35
C LYS A 243 13.60 -23.24 -8.03
N TYR A 244 13.54 -24.24 -7.13
CA TYR A 244 12.94 -24.10 -5.81
C TYR A 244 13.60 -22.99 -4.98
N TYR A 245 14.93 -22.94 -4.92
CA TYR A 245 15.64 -21.90 -4.17
C TYR A 245 15.43 -20.51 -4.76
N GLN A 246 15.42 -20.39 -6.10
CA GLN A 246 15.11 -19.14 -6.78
C GLN A 246 13.69 -18.67 -6.44
N LEU A 247 12.68 -19.53 -6.55
CA LEU A 247 11.30 -19.18 -6.22
C LEU A 247 11.14 -18.77 -4.75
N LYS A 248 11.87 -19.42 -3.84
CA LYS A 248 11.84 -19.09 -2.41
C LYS A 248 12.47 -17.72 -2.12
N GLN A 249 13.55 -17.37 -2.81
CA GLN A 249 14.17 -16.05 -2.70
C GLN A 249 13.26 -14.95 -3.28
N ASP A 250 12.62 -15.22 -4.41
CA ASP A 250 11.62 -14.35 -5.01
C ASP A 250 10.42 -14.15 -4.06
N GLN A 251 9.96 -15.21 -3.40
CA GLN A 251 8.84 -15.15 -2.45
C GLN A 251 9.13 -14.23 -1.26
N LEU A 252 10.34 -14.30 -0.70
CA LEU A 252 10.76 -13.40 0.37
C LEU A 252 10.72 -11.94 -0.09
N THR A 253 11.30 -11.65 -1.25
CA THR A 253 11.32 -10.30 -1.84
C THR A 253 9.90 -9.78 -2.12
N ASP A 254 9.04 -10.62 -2.73
CA ASP A 254 7.66 -10.30 -3.03
C ASP A 254 6.83 -10.08 -1.76
N SER A 255 7.09 -10.82 -0.68
CA SER A 255 6.38 -10.65 0.60
C SER A 255 6.69 -9.30 1.25
N THR A 256 7.97 -8.92 1.27
CA THR A 256 8.42 -7.62 1.78
C THR A 256 7.81 -6.49 0.95
N LEU A 257 7.85 -6.63 -0.38
CA LEU A 257 7.25 -5.69 -1.31
C LEU A 257 5.73 -5.54 -1.10
N THR A 258 5.02 -6.65 -0.97
CA THR A 258 3.56 -6.66 -0.76
C THR A 258 3.20 -6.01 0.57
N TRP A 259 4.03 -6.20 1.60
CA TRP A 259 3.84 -5.54 2.88
C TRP A 259 4.00 -4.02 2.77
N TYR A 260 5.05 -3.53 2.09
CA TYR A 260 5.24 -2.09 1.85
C TYR A 260 4.11 -1.48 1.01
N LEU A 261 3.69 -2.14 -0.06
CA LEU A 261 2.56 -1.71 -0.89
C LEU A 261 1.25 -1.68 -0.09
N GLY A 262 1.03 -2.69 0.75
CA GLY A 262 -0.13 -2.72 1.64
C GLY A 262 -0.11 -1.56 2.63
N MET A 263 1.02 -1.32 3.28
CA MET A 263 1.19 -0.19 4.22
C MET A 263 0.93 1.16 3.54
N GLY A 264 1.52 1.40 2.36
CA GLY A 264 1.29 2.61 1.57
C GLY A 264 -0.19 2.78 1.23
N CYS A 265 -0.81 1.75 0.64
CA CYS A 265 -2.22 1.78 0.26
C CYS A 265 -3.16 2.08 1.45
N TYR A 266 -2.95 1.43 2.60
CA TYR A 266 -3.77 1.69 3.79
C TYR A 266 -3.56 3.10 4.34
N LEU A 267 -2.33 3.59 4.34
CA LEU A 267 -2.02 4.94 4.76
C LEU A 267 -2.68 5.98 3.84
N ASN A 268 -2.74 5.72 2.53
CA ASN A 268 -3.39 6.61 1.56
C ASN A 268 -4.89 6.63 1.72
N ILE A 269 -5.51 5.46 1.90
CA ILE A 269 -6.93 5.36 2.20
C ILE A 269 -7.25 6.10 3.50
N LEU A 270 -6.44 5.91 4.55
CA LEU A 270 -6.62 6.59 5.83
C LEU A 270 -6.48 8.12 5.69
N LEU A 271 -5.45 8.60 5.00
CA LEU A 271 -5.23 10.02 4.73
C LEU A 271 -6.38 10.61 3.91
N GLY A 272 -6.81 9.93 2.85
CA GLY A 272 -7.94 10.34 2.04
C GLY A 272 -9.23 10.45 2.86
N ILE A 273 -9.54 9.45 3.70
CA ILE A 273 -10.69 9.49 4.60
C ILE A 273 -10.56 10.63 5.62
N ALA A 274 -9.40 10.79 6.25
CA ALA A 274 -9.17 11.84 7.26
C ALA A 274 -9.34 13.24 6.66
N MET A 275 -8.76 13.47 5.49
CA MET A 275 -8.85 14.75 4.78
C MET A 275 -10.28 15.03 4.28
N LEU A 276 -10.96 14.04 3.69
CA LEU A 276 -12.38 14.19 3.30
C LEU A 276 -13.26 14.47 4.52
N THR A 277 -13.00 13.80 5.64
CA THR A 277 -13.73 14.03 6.89
C THR A 277 -13.52 15.47 7.37
N LEU A 278 -12.27 15.95 7.37
CA LEU A 278 -11.94 17.32 7.73
C LEU A 278 -12.66 18.34 6.83
N ILE A 279 -12.64 18.12 5.52
CA ILE A 279 -13.33 18.96 4.54
C ILE A 279 -14.84 19.00 4.81
N LEU A 280 -15.46 17.83 5.03
CA LEU A 280 -16.89 17.74 5.31
C LEU A 280 -17.26 18.41 6.63
N VAL A 281 -16.41 18.29 7.65
CA VAL A 281 -16.59 18.93 8.95
C VAL A 281 -16.54 20.45 8.81
N VAL A 282 -15.52 20.98 8.13
CA VAL A 282 -15.41 22.43 7.86
C VAL A 282 -16.61 22.94 7.08
N ASN A 283 -16.97 22.25 6.00
CA ASN A 283 -18.10 22.64 5.15
C ASN A 283 -19.43 22.58 5.91
N ARG A 284 -19.64 21.54 6.74
CA ARG A 284 -20.85 21.43 7.59
C ARG A 284 -20.90 22.53 8.65
N GLY A 285 -19.75 22.96 9.16
CA GLY A 285 -19.64 24.09 10.09
C GLY A 285 -19.85 25.45 9.43
N GLY A 286 -20.03 25.49 8.10
CA GLY A 286 -20.13 26.71 7.30
C GLY A 286 -18.80 27.44 7.09
N GLY A 287 -17.69 26.95 7.66
CA GLY A 287 -16.39 27.60 7.60
C GLY A 287 -15.50 27.31 8.81
N LEU A 288 -14.37 28.00 8.88
CA LEU A 288 -13.43 28.00 10.00
C LEU A 288 -13.35 29.41 10.60
N CYS A 289 -13.38 29.48 11.93
CA CYS A 289 -13.09 30.68 12.70
C CYS A 289 -11.69 30.50 13.30
N ILE A 290 -10.75 31.36 12.91
CA ILE A 290 -9.38 31.39 13.42
C ILE A 290 -9.28 32.58 14.36
N ASN A 291 -9.01 32.31 15.64
CA ASN A 291 -8.89 33.35 16.66
C ASN A 291 -7.45 33.34 17.20
N ASP A 292 -6.77 34.49 17.13
CA ASP A 292 -5.40 34.74 17.61
C ASP A 292 -4.35 33.79 17.01
N PHE A 293 -4.53 33.39 15.74
CA PHE A 293 -3.72 32.37 15.06
C PHE A 293 -3.55 31.05 15.82
N GLN A 294 -4.39 30.78 16.83
CA GLN A 294 -4.42 29.50 17.51
C GLN A 294 -5.04 28.47 16.58
N VAL A 295 -4.50 27.25 16.59
CA VAL A 295 -5.00 26.14 15.79
C VAL A 295 -6.49 25.92 16.08
N PRO A 296 -7.40 26.29 15.16
CA PRO A 296 -8.81 26.07 15.39
C PRO A 296 -9.03 24.56 15.46
N ASN A 297 -9.84 24.11 16.42
CA ASN A 297 -10.26 22.72 16.44
C ASN A 297 -11.40 22.57 15.44
N PRO A 298 -11.19 22.01 14.23
CA PRO A 298 -12.21 21.99 13.19
C PRO A 298 -13.45 21.17 13.62
N PHE A 299 -13.31 20.28 14.59
CA PHE A 299 -14.37 19.38 15.04
C PHE A 299 -15.34 19.98 16.06
N TRP A 300 -15.13 21.22 16.54
CA TRP A 300 -16.13 21.83 17.40
C TRP A 300 -17.40 22.19 16.61
N PRO A 301 -18.59 21.91 17.17
CA PRO A 301 -19.84 22.41 16.61
C PRO A 301 -19.83 23.94 16.63
N ASP A 302 -20.45 24.54 15.61
CA ASP A 302 -20.71 25.98 15.50
C ASP A 302 -19.43 26.87 15.50
N GLN A 303 -18.41 26.50 14.72
CA GLN A 303 -17.16 27.27 14.55
C GLN A 303 -17.40 28.77 14.34
N LEU A 304 -18.30 29.10 13.41
CA LEU A 304 -18.59 30.48 13.03
C LEU A 304 -19.20 31.28 14.20
N SER A 305 -19.98 30.65 15.07
CA SER A 305 -20.60 31.34 16.22
C SER A 305 -19.59 31.87 17.24
N ARG A 306 -18.36 31.35 17.23
CA ARG A 306 -17.26 31.79 18.11
C ARG A 306 -16.57 33.05 17.62
N CYS A 307 -16.70 33.36 16.34
CA CYS A 307 -16.25 34.61 15.76
C CYS A 307 -17.50 35.49 15.55
N PRO A 308 -17.86 36.37 16.49
CA PRO A 308 -19.05 37.22 16.39
C PRO A 308 -19.02 38.14 15.17
N LEU A 309 -17.83 38.33 14.59
CA LEU A 309 -17.63 39.08 13.35
C LEU A 309 -18.03 38.29 12.09
N CYS A 310 -18.12 36.96 12.13
CA CYS A 310 -18.46 36.13 10.97
C CYS A 310 -19.99 35.96 10.75
N GLU A 311 -20.82 36.60 11.56
CA GLU A 311 -22.27 36.40 11.50
C GLU A 311 -22.90 37.24 10.37
N GLY A 312 -23.44 36.56 9.35
CA GLY A 312 -24.19 37.21 8.26
C GLY A 312 -23.38 37.57 7.00
N THR A 313 -22.07 37.31 6.98
CA THR A 313 -21.25 37.44 5.76
C THR A 313 -21.15 36.14 5.00
N THR A 314 -21.20 36.22 3.67
CA THR A 314 -21.03 35.08 2.75
C THR A 314 -19.85 35.26 1.80
N GLU A 315 -19.13 36.40 1.85
CA GLU A 315 -17.96 36.59 0.98
C GLU A 315 -16.69 36.00 1.60
N ILE A 316 -15.75 35.66 0.72
CA ILE A 316 -14.48 35.02 1.06
C ILE A 316 -13.64 36.01 1.89
N CYS A 317 -13.38 35.67 3.16
CA CYS A 317 -12.41 36.35 4.04
C CYS A 317 -12.61 37.86 4.20
N GLU A 318 -13.81 38.29 4.63
CA GLU A 318 -14.17 39.71 4.61
C GLU A 318 -13.87 40.52 5.89
N ILE A 319 -13.69 39.90 7.07
CA ILE A 319 -13.72 40.67 8.33
C ILE A 319 -12.46 40.50 9.17
N CYS A 320 -11.62 41.53 9.10
CA CYS A 320 -10.42 41.72 9.90
C CYS A 320 -10.66 42.92 10.82
N ARG A 321 -10.86 42.68 12.11
CA ARG A 321 -10.79 43.73 13.13
C ARG A 321 -9.71 43.35 14.14
N ASP A 322 -8.70 44.21 14.26
CA ASP A 322 -7.63 44.15 15.25
C ASP A 322 -6.68 42.92 15.16
N ASP A 323 -6.48 42.32 13.98
CA ASP A 323 -5.58 41.18 13.73
C ASP A 323 -5.90 39.87 14.49
N VAL A 324 -6.96 39.85 15.32
CA VAL A 324 -7.24 38.70 16.22
C VAL A 324 -8.21 37.68 15.63
N GLN A 325 -9.14 38.06 14.74
CA GLN A 325 -10.18 37.13 14.25
C GLN A 325 -10.23 37.07 12.73
N GLN A 326 -10.23 35.85 12.18
CA GLN A 326 -10.33 35.56 10.76
C GLN A 326 -11.43 34.53 10.50
N CYS A 327 -12.25 34.79 9.48
CA CYS A 327 -13.30 33.89 9.00
C CYS A 327 -12.87 33.28 7.66
N PHE A 328 -12.89 31.97 7.54
CA PHE A 328 -12.65 31.27 6.28
C PHE A 328 -13.89 30.49 5.86
N TYR A 329 -14.44 30.81 4.69
CA TYR A 329 -15.57 30.12 4.09
C TYR A 329 -15.07 29.39 2.84
N PRO A 330 -14.86 28.07 2.88
CA PRO A 330 -14.40 27.36 1.70
C PRO A 330 -15.50 27.36 0.62
N TYR A 331 -15.16 27.82 -0.58
CA TYR A 331 -15.99 27.73 -1.79
C TYR A 331 -17.32 28.50 -1.77
N SER A 332 -17.41 29.57 -0.97
CA SER A 332 -18.59 30.45 -0.88
C SER A 332 -18.91 31.18 -2.18
#